data_AF-A0AAD7JJB2-F1
#
_entry.id   AF-A0AAD7JJB2-F1
#
_cell.length_a   1.000
_cell.length_b   1.000
_cell.length_c   1.000
_cell.angle_alpha   90.00
_cell.angle_beta   90.00
_cell.angle_gamma   90.00
#
_symmetry.space_group_name_H-M   'P 1'
#
loop_
_entity.id
_entity.type
_entity.pdbx_description
1 polymer ?
#
loop_
_entity_poly.entity_id
_entity_poly.type
_entity_poly.pdbx_seq_one_letter_code
_entity_poly.pdbx_strand_id
1 'polypeptide(L)'
;VPIDGPTFYAARRLRWLTPPVPTARPASPTPSSSSSRRKLEAALSTPDALTSDVVWHTNVEKIWKGLGAGGRLKRRLPMRLVIKIIHAAWLRDQTWPVGLVAPEPDDD
;
A
#
# COMPACT_ATOMS: atom_id res chain seq x y z
N VAL A 1 11.92 4.66 39.16
CA VAL A 1 10.93 5.76 39.28
C VAL A 1 9.98 5.62 38.11
N PRO A 2 8.64 5.57 38.30
CA PRO A 2 7.75 5.39 37.18
C PRO A 2 7.82 6.64 36.31
N ILE A 3 8.14 6.44 35.03
CA ILE A 3 8.11 7.49 34.01
C ILE A 3 6.64 7.80 33.82
N ASP A 4 6.24 9.01 34.19
CA ASP A 4 4.89 9.55 34.04
C ASP A 4 4.36 9.32 32.60
N GLY A 5 3.05 9.08 32.47
CA GLY A 5 2.43 8.73 31.18
C GLY A 5 2.83 9.64 30.01
N PRO A 6 2.90 10.97 30.20
CA PRO A 6 3.34 11.91 29.17
C PRO A 6 4.79 11.71 28.73
N THR A 7 5.73 11.47 29.64
CA THR A 7 7.14 11.22 29.30
C THR A 7 7.31 9.89 28.57
N PHE A 8 6.50 8.88 28.88
CA PHE A 8 6.46 7.63 28.13
C PHE A 8 5.90 7.82 26.71
N TYR A 9 4.84 8.61 26.55
CA TYR A 9 4.30 8.99 25.24
C TYR A 9 5.32 9.75 24.41
N ALA A 10 5.98 10.76 24.99
CA ALA A 10 7.00 11.56 24.32
C ALA A 10 8.18 10.70 23.84
N ALA A 11 8.67 9.79 24.70
CA ALA A 11 9.75 8.86 24.35
C ALA A 11 9.37 7.92 23.20
N ARG A 12 8.13 7.39 23.20
CA ARG A 12 7.64 6.53 22.11
C ARG A 12 7.48 7.31 20.81
N ARG A 13 6.89 8.51 20.87
CA ARG A 13 6.71 9.39 19.71
C ARG A 13 8.06 9.76 19.09
N LEU A 14 9.05 10.11 19.91
CA LEU A 14 10.41 10.40 19.44
C LEU A 14 11.00 9.19 18.70
N ARG A 15 10.84 7.99 19.23
CA ARG A 15 11.33 6.75 18.60
C ARG A 15 10.64 6.45 17.26
N TRP A 16 9.34 6.73 17.13
CA TRP A 16 8.62 6.54 15.87
C TRP A 16 8.97 7.56 14.80
N LEU A 17 9.22 8.81 15.20
CA LEU A 17 9.55 9.88 14.27
C LEU A 17 11.03 9.91 13.88
N THR A 18 11.91 9.33 14.69
CA THR A 18 13.34 9.24 14.37
C THR A 18 13.52 8.30 13.17
N PRO A 19 13.99 8.80 12.01
CA PRO A 19 14.28 7.94 10.88
C PRO A 19 15.33 6.91 11.29
N PRO A 20 15.15 5.62 10.97
CA PRO A 20 16.17 4.62 11.26
C PRO A 20 17.48 5.02 10.57
N VAL A 21 18.60 4.87 11.29
CA VAL A 21 19.94 5.00 10.70
C VAL A 21 19.97 4.15 9.42
N PRO A 22 20.50 4.66 8.30
CA PRO A 22 20.55 3.91 7.04
C PRO A 22 21.42 2.66 7.18
N THR A 23 20.87 1.60 7.79
CA THR A 23 21.38 0.25 7.60
C THR A 23 21.17 -0.07 6.13
N ALA A 24 22.20 -0.65 5.49
CA ALA A 24 22.23 -0.91 4.06
C ALA A 24 20.85 -1.39 3.60
N ARG A 25 20.14 -0.51 2.86
CA ARG A 25 18.78 -0.77 2.41
C ARG A 25 18.80 -2.15 1.78
N PRO A 26 18.03 -3.14 2.27
CA PRO A 26 17.98 -4.45 1.63
C PRO A 26 17.68 -4.16 0.17
N ALA A 27 18.60 -4.59 -0.71
CA ALA A 27 18.66 -4.17 -2.11
C ALA A 27 17.24 -4.05 -2.64
N SER A 28 16.90 -2.85 -3.16
CA SER A 28 15.62 -2.64 -3.85
C SER A 28 15.39 -3.89 -4.68
N PRO A 29 14.23 -4.58 -4.54
CA PRO A 29 14.01 -5.83 -5.24
C PRO A 29 14.40 -5.57 -6.68
N THR A 30 15.47 -6.25 -7.13
CA THR A 30 15.96 -6.15 -8.49
C THR A 30 14.75 -6.27 -9.39
N PRO A 31 14.62 -5.46 -10.45
CA PRO A 31 13.45 -5.48 -11.30
C PRO A 31 13.23 -6.94 -11.72
N SER A 32 12.25 -7.57 -11.08
CA SER A 32 12.07 -9.00 -11.24
C SER A 32 11.65 -9.16 -12.69
N SER A 33 12.47 -9.84 -13.49
CA SER A 33 12.26 -10.13 -14.91
C SER A 33 11.01 -10.97 -15.19
N SER A 34 10.12 -11.17 -14.21
CA SER A 34 8.84 -11.84 -14.42
C SER A 34 7.97 -10.99 -15.34
N SER A 35 7.66 -11.59 -16.49
CA SER A 35 6.65 -11.11 -17.44
C SER A 35 5.35 -10.71 -16.73
N SER A 36 4.92 -11.48 -15.72
CA SER A 36 3.71 -11.20 -14.93
C SER A 36 3.79 -9.88 -14.15
N ARG A 37 4.95 -9.55 -13.56
CA ARG A 37 5.13 -8.27 -12.86
C ARG A 37 5.09 -7.11 -13.85
N ARG A 38 5.79 -7.23 -14.98
CA ARG A 38 5.77 -6.19 -16.04
C ARG A 38 4.36 -5.97 -16.59
N LYS A 39 3.59 -7.03 -16.79
CA LYS A 39 2.18 -6.96 -17.20
C LYS A 39 1.33 -6.22 -16.17
N LEU A 40 1.49 -6.55 -14.88
CA LEU A 40 0.79 -5.85 -13.81
C LEU A 40 1.18 -4.37 -13.72
N GLU A 41 2.47 -4.05 -13.81
CA GLU A 41 2.94 -2.66 -13.82
C GLU A 41 2.39 -1.89 -15.01
N ALA A 42 2.43 -2.46 -16.22
CA ALA A 42 1.87 -1.84 -17.41
C ALA A 42 0.35 -1.62 -17.29
N ALA A 43 -0.38 -2.64 -16.83
CA ALA A 43 -1.82 -2.57 -16.65
C ALA A 43 -2.24 -1.53 -15.61
N LEU A 44 -1.47 -1.35 -14.53
CA LEU A 44 -1.73 -0.34 -13.49
C LEU A 44 -1.11 1.03 -13.77
N SER A 45 -0.44 1.21 -14.91
CA SER A 45 0.14 2.49 -15.33
C SER A 45 -0.79 3.31 -16.21
N THR A 46 -1.87 2.72 -16.75
CA THR A 46 -2.88 3.46 -17.50
C THR A 46 -3.76 4.30 -16.55
N PRO A 47 -4.19 5.51 -16.97
CA PRO A 47 -4.96 6.41 -16.11
C PRO A 47 -6.30 5.81 -15.65
N ASP A 48 -6.95 5.00 -16.49
CA ASP A 48 -8.23 4.34 -16.16
C ASP A 48 -8.06 2.92 -15.58
N ALA A 49 -6.84 2.53 -15.22
CA ALA A 49 -6.55 1.17 -14.73
C ALA A 49 -7.34 0.78 -13.48
N LEU A 50 -7.64 1.77 -12.62
CA LEU A 50 -8.24 1.55 -11.31
C LEU A 50 -9.74 1.30 -11.38
N THR A 51 -10.39 1.79 -12.43
CA THR A 51 -11.84 1.68 -12.67
C THR A 51 -12.18 0.71 -13.80
N SER A 52 -11.20 0.30 -14.60
CA SER A 52 -11.40 -0.63 -15.72
C SER A 52 -11.68 -2.07 -15.26
N ASP A 53 -12.88 -2.57 -15.61
CA ASP A 53 -13.29 -3.96 -15.40
C ASP A 53 -12.36 -4.97 -16.08
N VAL A 54 -11.88 -4.64 -17.28
CA VAL A 54 -11.00 -5.52 -18.05
C VAL A 54 -9.66 -5.70 -17.34
N VAL A 55 -9.08 -4.60 -16.86
CA VAL A 55 -7.82 -4.64 -16.09
C VAL A 55 -8.01 -5.42 -14.78
N TRP A 56 -9.15 -5.23 -14.12
CA TRP A 56 -9.49 -5.91 -12.89
C TRP A 56 -9.48 -7.43 -13.05
N HIS A 57 -10.31 -7.95 -13.94
CA HIS A 57 -10.48 -9.40 -14.13
C HIS A 57 -9.24 -10.07 -14.72
N THR A 58 -8.47 -9.35 -15.54
CA THR A 58 -7.30 -9.94 -16.22
C THR A 58 -6.06 -9.97 -15.31
N ASN A 59 -5.83 -8.93 -14.49
CA ASN A 59 -4.53 -8.74 -13.83
C ASN A 59 -4.60 -8.51 -12.32
N VAL A 60 -5.69 -7.95 -11.79
CA VAL A 60 -5.74 -7.43 -10.41
C VAL A 60 -6.46 -8.37 -9.46
N GLU A 61 -7.60 -8.94 -9.87
CA GLU A 61 -8.50 -9.72 -9.02
C GLU A 61 -7.80 -10.88 -8.30
N LYS A 62 -7.00 -11.66 -9.03
CA LYS A 62 -6.27 -12.81 -8.47
C LYS A 62 -5.24 -12.39 -7.42
N ILE A 63 -4.59 -11.25 -7.63
CA ILE A 63 -3.58 -10.72 -6.71
C ILE A 63 -4.27 -10.18 -5.46
N TRP A 64 -5.37 -9.45 -5.63
CA TRP A 64 -6.21 -8.97 -4.53
C TRP A 64 -6.72 -10.12 -3.66
N LYS A 65 -7.32 -11.17 -4.25
CA LYS A 65 -7.77 -12.36 -3.49
C LYS A 65 -6.64 -13.02 -2.69
N GLY A 66 -5.45 -13.13 -3.30
CA GLY A 66 -4.28 -13.66 -2.60
C GLY A 66 -3.81 -12.78 -1.44
N LEU A 67 -3.82 -11.46 -1.61
CA LEU A 67 -3.46 -10.50 -0.56
C LEU A 67 -4.49 -10.51 0.57
N GLY A 68 -5.79 -10.46 0.25
CA GLY A 68 -6.88 -10.45 1.22
C GLY A 68 -6.95 -11.74 2.06
N ALA A 69 -6.58 -12.88 1.48
CA ALA A 69 -6.48 -14.16 2.20
C ALA A 69 -5.23 -14.29 3.08
N GLY A 70 -4.39 -13.25 3.21
CA GLY A 70 -3.13 -13.30 3.94
C GLY A 70 -2.03 -14.13 3.25
N GLY A 71 -2.18 -14.37 1.94
CA GLY A 71 -1.24 -15.16 1.17
C GLY A 71 0.14 -14.51 1.10
N ARG A 72 1.19 -15.30 1.35
CA ARG A 72 2.58 -14.83 1.16
C ARG A 72 2.87 -14.61 -0.32
N LEU A 73 3.32 -13.41 -0.65
CA LEU A 73 3.80 -13.09 -1.98
C LEU A 73 5.06 -13.90 -2.31
N LYS A 74 5.00 -14.71 -3.39
CA LYS A 74 6.17 -15.46 -3.90
C LYS A 74 7.32 -14.52 -4.30
N ARG A 75 6.99 -13.29 -4.72
CA ARG A 75 7.96 -12.24 -5.08
C ARG A 75 7.52 -10.93 -4.46
N ARG A 76 8.47 -10.15 -3.96
CA ARG A 76 8.22 -8.82 -3.38
C ARG A 76 7.58 -7.92 -4.45
N LEU A 77 6.53 -7.21 -4.06
CA LEU A 77 5.88 -6.19 -4.88
C LEU A 77 6.26 -4.79 -4.38
N PRO A 78 6.53 -3.82 -5.27
CA PRO A 78 6.68 -2.43 -4.89
C PRO A 78 5.42 -1.91 -4.17
N MET A 79 5.62 -1.16 -3.08
CA MET A 79 4.51 -0.67 -2.26
C MET A 79 3.49 0.15 -3.05
N ARG A 80 3.98 0.99 -3.98
CA ARG A 80 3.14 1.75 -4.91
C ARG A 80 2.13 0.91 -5.69
N LEU A 81 2.47 -0.32 -6.06
CA LEU A 81 1.57 -1.20 -6.81
C LEU A 81 0.52 -1.81 -5.89
N VAL A 82 0.94 -2.20 -4.70
CA VAL A 82 0.02 -2.73 -3.69
C VAL A 82 -1.01 -1.69 -3.31
N ILE A 83 -0.61 -0.42 -3.12
CA ILE A 83 -1.54 0.69 -2.86
C ILE A 83 -2.55 0.82 -4.00
N LYS A 84 -2.11 0.76 -5.27
CA LYS A 84 -3.02 0.79 -6.43
C LYS A 84 -3.99 -0.40 -6.47
N ILE A 85 -3.52 -1.62 -6.15
CA ILE A 85 -4.37 -2.81 -6.08
C ILE A 85 -5.45 -2.66 -5.01
N ILE A 86 -5.06 -2.21 -3.82
CA ILE A 86 -5.98 -1.99 -2.69
C ILE A 86 -7.01 -0.91 -3.06
N HIS A 87 -6.56 0.21 -3.62
CA HIS A 87 -7.46 1.29 -4.02
C HIS A 87 -8.47 0.82 -5.08
N ALA A 88 -8.02 0.09 -6.11
CA ALA A 88 -8.91 -0.49 -7.11
C ALA A 88 -9.95 -1.45 -6.49
N ALA A 89 -9.55 -2.24 -5.48
CA ALA A 89 -10.48 -3.11 -4.76
C ALA A 89 -11.52 -2.32 -3.97
N TRP A 90 -11.11 -1.29 -3.21
CA TRP A 90 -12.03 -0.50 -2.43
C TRP A 90 -13.04 0.30 -3.27
N LEU A 91 -12.59 0.82 -4.43
CA LEU A 91 -13.49 1.46 -5.40
C LEU A 91 -14.58 0.48 -5.87
N ARG A 92 -14.21 -0.78 -6.08
CA ARG A 92 -15.12 -1.81 -6.58
C ARG A 92 -16.09 -2.33 -5.51
N ASP A 93 -15.58 -2.50 -4.29
CA ASP A 93 -16.36 -2.91 -3.13
C ASP A 93 -17.23 -1.76 -2.56
N GLN A 94 -17.20 -0.57 -3.19
CA GLN A 94 -17.87 0.64 -2.72
C GLN A 94 -17.50 1.01 -1.26
N THR A 95 -16.30 0.62 -0.85
CA THR A 95 -15.75 0.92 0.48
C THR A 95 -14.88 2.17 0.47
N TRP A 96 -14.45 2.63 -0.71
CA TRP A 96 -13.80 3.93 -0.88
C TRP A 96 -14.82 5.01 -1.22
N PRO A 97 -14.85 6.13 -0.48
CA PRO A 97 -15.78 7.22 -0.75
C PRO A 97 -15.34 8.05 -1.95
N VAL A 98 -15.77 7.65 -3.15
CA VAL A 98 -15.44 8.35 -4.40
C VAL A 98 -16.06 9.74 -4.39
N GLY A 99 -15.22 10.77 -4.53
CA GLY A 99 -15.67 12.16 -4.62
C GLY A 99 -16.06 12.81 -3.27
N LEU A 100 -15.92 12.11 -2.14
CA LEU A 100 -16.05 12.76 -0.83
C LEU A 100 -14.72 13.38 -0.44
N VAL A 101 -14.78 14.64 -0.01
CA VAL A 101 -13.65 15.35 0.58
C VAL A 101 -13.61 15.01 2.06
N ALA A 102 -12.43 14.68 2.57
CA ALA A 102 -12.25 14.49 4.00
C ALA A 102 -12.61 15.81 4.73
N PRO A 103 -13.41 15.77 5.80
CA PRO A 103 -13.65 16.94 6.64
C PRO A 103 -12.31 17.54 7.09
N GLU A 104 -12.27 18.85 7.31
CA GLU A 104 -11.12 19.46 7.97
C GLU A 104 -10.93 18.83 9.36
N PRO A 105 -9.68 18.59 9.79
CA PRO A 105 -9.41 18.01 11.10
C PRO A 105 -9.84 18.98 12.21
N ASP A 106 -10.56 18.46 13.22
CA ASP A 106 -11.02 19.20 14.42
C ASP A 106 -9.86 19.53 15.40
N ASP A 107 -8.68 19.88 14.89
CA ASP A 107 -7.55 20.28 15.74
C ASP A 107 -7.69 21.77 16.14
N ASP A 108 -8.58 22.04 17.11
CA ASP A 108 -8.69 23.30 17.88
C ASP A 108 -8.37 23.09 19.37
#